data_AF-A0ABD7C0M4-F1
#
_entry.id   AF-A0ABD7C0M4-F1
#
_cell.length_a   1.000
_cell.length_b   1.000
_cell.length_c   1.000
_cell.angle_alpha   90.00
_cell.angle_beta   90.00
_cell.angle_gamma   90.00
#
_symmetry.space_group_name_H-M   'P 1'
#
loop_
_entity.id
_entity.type
_entity.pdbx_description
1 polymer ?
#
loop_
_entity_poly.entity_id
_entity_poly.type
_entity_poly.pdbx_seq_one_letter_code
_entity_poly.pdbx_strand_id
1 'polypeptide(L)'
;MNAVNHPISPIGTLRWLLKREYWENRGGFLYAPLIAGLISLVMSIAGIAFGLFALNRAARDGGLHIDGENVNINGLNLALLTRDISAKDLADLGNGLDLTLVLSSSWPFVVLAFVVFFYCLGALYDDRRDRSILFWKSLPLSDTQTVLSKVISALIVAPLIAVIAGILTMFGFMLIISAVALLHGGSPMTLIWGPASPLTLAAGHLAWIPVYALWALPTAGWLLLCSAWARSKPFLWAVMLPLFAGIIVSSTKMMPLFGLTTGWFWQNIVGRLLLGGVPGMDLLYRLGADEASRRDLDSVVSLMSPASQLKSLAMPELWIGAVVGAVFIFLAIRLRKRAGEI
;
A
#
# COMPACT_ATOMS: atom_id res chain seq x y z
N MET A 1 -34.47 5.83 40.34
CA MET A 1 -33.88 4.94 39.32
C MET A 1 -32.38 5.09 39.39
N ASN A 2 -31.68 4.14 40.03
CA ASN A 2 -30.22 4.15 40.08
C ASN A 2 -29.71 3.62 38.75
N ALA A 3 -29.37 4.51 37.82
CA ALA A 3 -28.65 4.11 36.62
C ALA A 3 -27.33 3.49 37.06
N VAL A 4 -27.17 2.19 36.80
CA VAL A 4 -25.90 1.49 37.02
C VAL A 4 -24.89 2.11 36.05
N ASN A 5 -24.03 2.98 36.56
CA ASN A 5 -22.90 3.50 35.81
C ASN A 5 -21.90 2.35 35.62
N HIS A 6 -21.91 1.73 34.44
CA HIS A 6 -20.79 0.91 34.01
C HIS A 6 -19.72 1.86 33.44
N PRO A 7 -18.63 2.15 34.17
CA PRO A 7 -17.57 2.98 33.62
C PRO A 7 -17.00 2.30 32.37
N ILE A 8 -17.11 2.98 31.23
CA ILE A 8 -16.54 2.49 29.98
C ILE A 8 -15.01 2.53 30.13
N SER A 9 -14.35 1.38 29.98
CA SER A 9 -12.90 1.32 30.04
C SER A 9 -12.26 2.14 28.90
N PRO A 10 -11.04 2.68 29.06
CA PRO A 10 -10.36 3.42 27.99
C PRO A 10 -10.23 2.61 26.68
N ILE A 11 -10.09 1.29 26.79
CA ILE A 11 -10.05 0.35 25.66
C ILE A 11 -11.43 0.25 24.99
N GLY A 12 -12.51 0.19 25.78
CA GLY A 12 -13.87 0.23 25.27
C GLY A 12 -14.15 1.52 24.48
N THR A 13 -13.72 2.67 25.01
CA THR A 13 -13.82 3.96 24.33
C THR A 13 -13.06 3.96 23.00
N LEU A 14 -11.80 3.50 23.00
CA LEU A 14 -10.99 3.44 21.78
C LEU A 14 -11.64 2.54 20.71
N ARG A 15 -12.17 1.38 21.10
CA ARG A 15 -12.88 0.47 20.19
C ARG A 15 -14.06 1.16 19.51
N TRP A 16 -14.85 1.92 20.25
CA TRP A 16 -15.98 2.66 19.70
C TRP A 16 -15.54 3.80 18.77
N LEU A 17 -14.46 4.51 19.12
CA LEU A 17 -13.89 5.53 18.24
C LEU A 17 -13.41 4.93 16.91
N LEU A 18 -12.71 3.80 16.93
CA LEU A 18 -12.28 3.10 15.71
C LEU A 18 -13.48 2.64 14.87
N LYS A 19 -14.52 2.11 15.52
CA LYS A 19 -15.74 1.69 14.84
C LYS A 19 -16.45 2.88 14.17
N ARG A 20 -16.49 4.03 14.84
CA ARG A 20 -17.02 5.29 14.29
C ARG A 20 -16.21 5.73 13.07
N GLU A 21 -14.89 5.85 13.21
CA GLU A 21 -14.00 6.28 12.11
C GLU A 21 -14.17 5.38 10.88
N TYR A 22 -14.26 4.06 11.08
CA TYR A 22 -14.53 3.11 10.01
C TYR A 22 -15.90 3.32 9.34
N TRP A 23 -16.96 3.59 10.12
CA TRP A 23 -18.29 3.82 9.58
C TRP A 23 -18.39 5.13 8.80
N GLU A 24 -17.82 6.20 9.33
CA GLU A 24 -17.77 7.51 8.66
C GLU A 24 -16.97 7.45 7.35
N ASN A 25 -15.91 6.64 7.30
CA ASN A 25 -14.99 6.55 6.15
C ASN A 25 -15.12 5.24 5.36
N ARG A 26 -16.26 4.54 5.45
CA ARG A 26 -16.46 3.23 4.82
C ARG A 26 -16.24 3.26 3.30
N GLY A 27 -16.60 4.37 2.66
CA GLY A 27 -16.32 4.65 1.24
C GLY A 27 -14.85 4.44 0.89
N GLY A 28 -13.96 5.17 1.57
CA GLY A 28 -12.53 5.10 1.34
C GLY A 28 -11.90 3.82 1.87
N PHE A 29 -12.24 3.40 3.09
CA PHE A 29 -11.55 2.28 3.74
C PHE A 29 -11.93 0.91 3.18
N LEU A 30 -13.21 0.68 2.86
CA LEU A 30 -13.70 -0.62 2.41
C LEU A 30 -13.95 -0.65 0.90
N TYR A 31 -14.80 0.24 0.40
CA TYR A 31 -15.27 0.14 -0.98
C TYR A 31 -14.18 0.48 -1.99
N ALA A 32 -13.40 1.53 -1.75
CA ALA A 32 -12.36 1.95 -2.67
C ALA A 32 -11.32 0.84 -2.99
N PRO A 33 -10.67 0.17 -2.01
CA PRO A 33 -9.73 -0.92 -2.32
C PRO A 33 -10.41 -2.14 -2.95
N LEU A 34 -11.64 -2.49 -2.56
CA LEU A 34 -12.37 -3.61 -3.18
C LEU A 34 -12.75 -3.32 -4.65
N ILE A 35 -13.17 -2.09 -4.95
CA ILE A 35 -13.47 -1.65 -6.33
C ILE A 35 -12.18 -1.63 -7.15
N ALA A 36 -11.06 -1.15 -6.60
CA ALA A 36 -9.77 -1.21 -7.29
C ALA A 36 -9.36 -2.65 -7.62
N GLY A 37 -9.53 -3.57 -6.66
CA GLY A 37 -9.32 -5.00 -6.88
C GLY A 37 -10.20 -5.54 -7.99
N LEU A 38 -11.50 -5.24 -7.97
CA LEU A 38 -12.44 -5.65 -9.02
C LEU A 38 -12.03 -5.10 -10.40
N ILE A 39 -11.67 -3.81 -10.49
CA ILE A 39 -11.20 -3.19 -11.74
C ILE A 39 -9.94 -3.89 -12.24
N SER A 40 -8.98 -4.19 -11.35
CA SER A 40 -7.78 -4.97 -11.69
C SER A 40 -8.13 -6.32 -12.32
N LEU A 41 -9.10 -7.05 -11.74
CA LEU A 41 -9.56 -8.34 -12.28
C LEU A 41 -10.23 -8.17 -13.65
N VAL A 42 -11.09 -7.17 -13.83
CA VAL A 42 -11.74 -6.90 -15.13
C VAL A 42 -10.71 -6.54 -16.19
N MET A 43 -9.74 -5.68 -15.85
CA MET A 43 -8.63 -5.33 -16.76
C MET A 43 -7.76 -6.53 -17.08
N SER A 44 -7.54 -7.42 -16.12
CA SER A 44 -6.81 -8.67 -16.35
C SER A 44 -7.55 -9.59 -17.32
N ILE A 45 -8.86 -9.75 -17.17
CA ILE A 45 -9.69 -10.52 -18.11
C ILE A 45 -9.62 -9.91 -19.51
N ALA A 46 -9.79 -8.58 -19.61
CA ALA A 46 -9.71 -7.86 -20.89
C ALA A 46 -8.33 -8.01 -21.55
N GLY A 47 -7.24 -7.89 -20.76
CA GLY A 47 -5.87 -8.07 -21.22
C GLY A 47 -5.59 -9.49 -21.70
N ILE A 48 -6.05 -10.50 -20.96
CA ILE A 48 -5.92 -11.91 -21.36
C ILE A 48 -6.73 -12.17 -22.64
N ALA A 49 -7.98 -11.70 -22.72
CA ALA A 49 -8.82 -11.87 -23.89
C ALA A 49 -8.21 -11.19 -25.13
N PHE A 50 -7.68 -9.98 -24.98
CA PHE A 50 -6.96 -9.27 -26.03
C PHE A 50 -5.69 -10.02 -26.44
N GLY A 51 -4.91 -10.52 -25.49
CA GLY A 51 -3.70 -11.32 -25.75
C GLY A 51 -4.01 -12.59 -26.55
N LEU A 52 -5.02 -13.35 -26.14
CA LEU A 52 -5.50 -14.53 -26.87
C LEU A 52 -6.01 -14.17 -28.27
N PHE A 53 -6.75 -13.07 -28.40
CA PHE A 53 -7.21 -12.59 -29.71
C PHE A 53 -6.05 -12.22 -30.63
N ALA A 54 -5.05 -11.49 -30.13
CA ALA A 54 -3.87 -11.11 -30.88
C ALA A 54 -3.04 -12.34 -31.31
N LEU A 55 -2.87 -13.32 -30.42
CA LEU A 55 -2.19 -14.59 -30.73
C LEU A 55 -2.94 -15.39 -31.80
N ASN A 56 -4.26 -15.52 -31.67
CA ASN A 56 -5.08 -16.19 -32.67
C ASN A 56 -5.05 -15.47 -34.03
N ARG A 57 -5.00 -14.14 -34.04
CA ARG A 57 -4.87 -13.34 -35.27
C ARG A 57 -3.52 -13.59 -35.95
N ALA A 58 -2.41 -13.50 -35.20
CA ALA A 58 -1.06 -13.71 -35.71
C ALA A 58 -0.84 -15.13 -36.24
N ALA A 59 -1.41 -16.15 -35.55
CA ALA A 59 -1.37 -17.53 -36.00
C ALA A 59 -2.09 -17.74 -37.35
N ARG A 60 -3.26 -17.10 -37.54
CA ARG A 60 -4.01 -17.17 -38.81
C ARG A 60 -3.31 -16.47 -39.97
N ASP A 61 -2.57 -15.41 -39.70
CA ASP A 61 -1.81 -14.66 -40.72
C ASP A 61 -0.47 -15.34 -41.08
N GLY A 62 -0.16 -16.50 -40.50
CA GLY A 62 1.12 -17.19 -40.71
C GLY A 62 2.33 -16.45 -40.14
N GLY A 63 2.12 -15.47 -39.25
CA GLY A 63 3.17 -14.58 -38.73
C GLY A 63 3.97 -15.15 -37.55
N LEU A 64 3.67 -16.35 -37.08
CA LEU A 64 4.41 -17.01 -36.00
C LEU A 64 5.61 -17.77 -36.57
N HIS A 65 6.72 -17.06 -36.74
CA HIS A 65 8.02 -17.65 -37.04
C HIS A 65 8.75 -17.95 -35.73
N ILE A 66 8.87 -19.23 -35.37
CA ILE A 66 9.78 -19.69 -34.31
C ILE A 66 10.79 -20.59 -35.02
N ASP A 67 12.06 -20.17 -35.03
CA ASP A 67 13.20 -20.93 -35.56
C ASP A 67 13.14 -21.32 -37.06
N GLY A 68 12.50 -20.51 -37.90
CA GLY A 68 12.54 -20.68 -39.36
C GLY A 68 11.64 -21.79 -39.92
N GLU A 69 10.88 -22.49 -39.08
CA GLU A 69 9.80 -23.38 -39.51
C GLU A 69 8.43 -22.68 -39.43
N ASN A 70 7.56 -22.98 -40.41
CA ASN A 70 6.16 -22.56 -40.41
C ASN A 70 5.41 -23.36 -39.35
N VAL A 71 5.44 -22.88 -38.12
CA VAL A 71 4.72 -23.48 -37.00
C VAL A 71 3.23 -23.13 -37.14
N ASN A 72 2.52 -23.90 -37.96
CA ASN A 72 1.06 -23.85 -38.07
C ASN A 72 0.44 -24.57 -36.85
N ILE A 73 0.51 -23.93 -35.68
CA ILE A 73 -0.15 -24.45 -34.48
C ILE A 73 -1.56 -23.87 -34.42
N ASN A 74 -2.50 -24.75 -34.71
CA ASN A 74 -3.92 -24.58 -34.45
C ASN A 74 -4.13 -24.47 -32.93
N GLY A 75 -4.08 -23.24 -32.40
CA GLY A 75 -4.43 -22.89 -31.02
C GLY A 75 -3.36 -23.19 -29.98
N LEU A 76 -3.21 -22.29 -28.99
CA LEU A 76 -2.43 -22.52 -27.76
C LEU A 76 -2.80 -23.88 -27.15
N ASN A 77 -2.00 -24.92 -27.38
CA ASN A 77 -2.16 -26.20 -26.71
C ASN A 77 -1.14 -26.27 -25.56
N LEU A 78 -1.54 -25.76 -24.39
CA LEU A 78 -0.67 -25.77 -23.20
C LEU A 78 -0.34 -27.19 -22.72
N ALA A 79 -1.05 -28.21 -23.20
CA ALA A 79 -0.73 -29.61 -22.89
C ALA A 79 0.63 -30.04 -23.50
N LEU A 80 1.02 -29.46 -24.64
CA LEU A 80 2.33 -29.73 -25.26
C LEU A 80 3.47 -29.06 -24.47
N LEU A 81 3.23 -27.86 -23.95
CA LEU A 81 4.18 -27.17 -23.06
C LEU A 81 4.40 -27.92 -21.76
N THR A 82 3.43 -28.73 -21.30
CA THR A 82 3.49 -29.42 -19.99
C THR A 82 4.30 -30.73 -20.04
N ARG A 83 4.57 -31.30 -21.22
CA ARG A 83 5.17 -32.65 -21.35
C ARG A 83 6.67 -32.71 -21.02
N ASP A 84 7.43 -31.66 -21.31
CA ASP A 84 8.89 -31.64 -21.20
C ASP A 84 9.44 -30.37 -20.52
N ILE A 85 8.77 -29.85 -19.48
CA ILE A 85 9.25 -28.66 -18.74
C ILE A 85 10.47 -29.04 -17.90
N SER A 86 11.61 -28.39 -18.15
CA SER A 86 12.79 -28.55 -17.29
C SER A 86 12.56 -27.92 -15.91
N ALA A 87 13.27 -28.39 -14.88
CA ALA A 87 13.16 -27.81 -13.54
C ALA A 87 13.47 -26.30 -13.51
N LYS A 88 14.36 -25.83 -14.41
CA LYS A 88 14.69 -24.42 -14.55
C LYS A 88 13.53 -23.63 -15.15
N ASP A 89 12.92 -24.12 -16.23
CA ASP A 89 11.80 -23.44 -16.88
C ASP A 89 10.58 -23.35 -15.96
N LEU A 90 10.37 -24.36 -15.11
CA LEU A 90 9.30 -24.33 -14.11
C LEU A 90 9.56 -23.28 -13.01
N ALA A 91 10.82 -23.10 -12.61
CA ALA A 91 11.20 -22.05 -11.66
C ALA A 91 11.04 -20.65 -12.27
N ASP A 92 11.46 -20.47 -13.53
CA ASP A 92 11.31 -19.21 -14.26
C ASP A 92 9.82 -18.88 -14.51
N LEU A 93 8.98 -19.89 -14.79
CA LEU A 93 7.52 -19.75 -14.85
C LEU A 93 6.93 -19.33 -13.49
N GLY A 94 7.34 -19.99 -12.40
CA GLY A 94 6.92 -19.64 -11.04
C GLY A 94 7.22 -18.19 -10.69
N ASN A 95 8.45 -17.73 -10.96
CA ASN A 95 8.84 -16.33 -10.79
C ASN A 95 7.99 -15.35 -11.60
N GLY A 96 7.71 -15.69 -12.87
CA GLY A 96 6.82 -14.88 -13.72
C GLY A 96 5.40 -14.81 -13.17
N LEU A 97 4.86 -15.93 -12.70
CA LEU A 97 3.54 -15.99 -12.06
C LEU A 97 3.53 -15.14 -10.80
N ASP A 98 4.49 -15.29 -9.91
CA ASP A 98 4.58 -14.52 -8.67
C ASP A 98 4.69 -13.01 -8.92
N LEU A 99 5.41 -12.60 -9.97
CA LEU A 99 5.40 -11.21 -10.43
C LEU A 99 3.99 -10.75 -10.83
N THR A 100 3.29 -11.53 -11.67
CA THR A 100 1.94 -11.17 -12.09
C THR A 100 0.94 -11.17 -10.94
N LEU A 101 1.09 -12.07 -9.96
CA LEU A 101 0.30 -12.10 -8.73
C LEU A 101 0.48 -10.81 -7.93
N VAL A 102 1.72 -10.37 -7.69
CA VAL A 102 2.04 -9.11 -7.00
C VAL A 102 1.51 -7.89 -7.77
N LEU A 103 1.66 -7.86 -9.10
CA LEU A 103 1.14 -6.77 -9.93
C LEU A 103 -0.39 -6.71 -9.88
N SER A 104 -1.07 -7.86 -9.95
CA SER A 104 -2.53 -7.93 -9.89
C SER A 104 -3.08 -7.44 -8.54
N SER A 105 -2.38 -7.74 -7.44
CA SER A 105 -2.77 -7.33 -6.08
C SER A 105 -2.35 -5.90 -5.72
N SER A 106 -1.58 -5.22 -6.57
CA SER A 106 -1.05 -3.87 -6.29
C SER A 106 -2.13 -2.78 -6.24
N TRP A 107 -3.23 -2.96 -6.98
CA TRP A 107 -4.27 -1.94 -7.18
C TRP A 107 -4.96 -1.47 -5.88
N PRO A 108 -5.42 -2.35 -4.97
CA PRO A 108 -5.90 -1.95 -3.65
C PRO A 108 -4.90 -1.10 -2.85
N PHE A 109 -3.60 -1.37 -2.99
CA PHE A 109 -2.55 -0.60 -2.30
C PHE A 109 -2.31 0.78 -2.92
N VAL A 110 -2.42 0.89 -4.25
CA VAL A 110 -2.39 2.21 -4.92
C VAL A 110 -3.51 3.09 -4.38
N VAL A 111 -4.73 2.55 -4.26
CA VAL A 111 -5.86 3.28 -3.69
C VAL A 111 -5.66 3.60 -2.21
N LEU A 112 -5.09 2.66 -1.42
CA LEU A 112 -4.75 2.89 -0.02
C LEU A 112 -3.89 4.14 0.17
N ALA A 113 -2.91 4.38 -0.71
CA ALA A 113 -2.05 5.57 -0.64
C ALA A 113 -2.88 6.87 -0.65
N PHE A 114 -3.83 6.99 -1.58
CA PHE A 114 -4.71 8.16 -1.67
C PHE A 114 -5.67 8.23 -0.49
N VAL A 115 -6.27 7.11 -0.11
CA VAL A 115 -7.22 7.03 1.01
C VAL A 115 -6.56 7.50 2.31
N VAL A 116 -5.40 6.98 2.66
CA VAL A 116 -4.66 7.36 3.88
C VAL A 116 -4.23 8.82 3.83
N PHE A 117 -3.71 9.28 2.67
CA PHE A 117 -3.26 10.66 2.51
C PHE A 117 -4.41 11.65 2.74
N PHE A 118 -5.52 11.50 2.01
CA PHE A 118 -6.66 12.41 2.12
C PHE A 118 -7.41 12.26 3.45
N TYR A 119 -7.50 11.05 3.99
CA TYR A 119 -8.06 10.83 5.31
C TYR A 119 -7.28 11.59 6.39
N CYS A 120 -5.96 11.42 6.48
CA CYS A 120 -5.15 12.10 7.51
C CYS A 120 -5.23 13.62 7.36
N LEU A 121 -5.29 14.12 6.13
CA LEU A 121 -5.34 15.55 5.84
C LEU A 121 -6.70 16.19 6.17
N GLY A 122 -7.81 15.48 5.96
CA GLY A 122 -9.16 15.96 6.26
C GLY A 122 -9.58 15.76 7.72
N ALA A 123 -9.10 14.70 8.38
CA ALA A 123 -9.73 14.18 9.59
C ALA A 123 -9.80 15.13 10.79
N LEU A 124 -8.88 16.09 10.97
CA LEU A 124 -8.94 17.11 12.04
C LEU A 124 -9.38 18.49 11.53
N TYR A 125 -9.30 18.71 10.22
CA TYR A 125 -9.77 19.93 9.59
C TYR A 125 -11.29 19.93 9.46
N ASP A 126 -11.87 18.83 8.98
CA ASP A 126 -13.31 18.70 8.79
C ASP A 126 -14.05 18.75 10.14
N ASP A 127 -13.48 18.15 11.19
CA ASP A 127 -13.94 18.30 12.58
C ASP A 127 -14.15 19.76 13.02
N ARG A 128 -13.24 20.65 12.61
CA ARG A 128 -13.28 22.08 12.94
C ARG A 128 -14.19 22.84 12.00
N ARG A 129 -14.11 22.54 10.70
CA ARG A 129 -14.90 23.16 9.65
C ARG A 129 -16.40 22.96 9.91
N ASP A 130 -16.81 21.75 10.28
CA ASP A 130 -18.20 21.38 10.51
C ASP A 130 -18.65 21.64 11.95
N ARG A 131 -17.76 22.22 12.78
CA ARG A 131 -17.96 22.49 14.22
C ARG A 131 -18.30 21.25 15.06
N SER A 132 -18.15 20.04 14.52
CA SER A 132 -18.36 18.78 15.24
C SER A 132 -17.37 18.61 16.39
N ILE A 133 -16.23 19.31 16.35
CA ILE A 133 -15.28 19.40 17.46
C ILE A 133 -15.94 19.84 18.79
N LEU A 134 -16.95 20.72 18.77
CA LEU A 134 -17.65 21.17 19.98
C LEU A 134 -18.49 20.05 20.60
N PHE A 135 -19.13 19.24 19.76
CA PHE A 135 -19.86 18.05 20.17
C PHE A 135 -18.91 16.99 20.75
N TRP A 136 -17.77 16.75 20.09
CA TRP A 136 -16.80 15.76 20.59
C TRP A 136 -16.15 16.18 21.91
N LYS A 137 -16.00 17.49 22.16
CA LYS A 137 -15.51 18.02 23.43
C LYS A 137 -16.53 17.97 24.56
N SER A 138 -17.83 17.94 24.27
CA SER A 138 -18.86 17.80 25.31
C SER A 138 -19.04 16.35 25.79
N LEU A 139 -18.56 15.38 25.00
CA LEU A 139 -18.47 13.98 25.39
C LEU A 139 -17.25 13.73 26.31
N PRO A 140 -17.27 12.70 27.17
CA PRO A 140 -16.15 12.33 28.04
C PRO A 140 -15.02 11.64 27.25
N LEU A 141 -14.55 12.28 26.18
CA LEU A 141 -13.51 11.81 25.26
C LEU A 141 -12.30 12.74 25.33
N SER A 142 -11.10 12.17 25.45
CA SER A 142 -9.89 12.99 25.40
C SER A 142 -9.47 13.30 23.95
N ASP A 143 -8.84 14.47 23.75
CA ASP A 143 -8.24 14.83 22.45
C ASP A 143 -7.19 13.81 22.01
N THR A 144 -6.41 13.28 22.96
CA THR A 144 -5.42 12.22 22.70
C THR A 144 -6.08 10.98 22.12
N GLN A 145 -7.18 10.49 22.72
CA GLN A 145 -7.90 9.31 22.21
C GLN A 145 -8.48 9.58 20.81
N THR A 146 -8.99 10.78 20.56
CA THR A 146 -9.56 11.16 19.26
C THR A 146 -8.51 11.21 18.15
N VAL A 147 -7.33 11.79 18.43
CA VAL A 147 -6.24 11.82 17.44
C VAL A 147 -5.66 10.42 17.25
N LEU A 148 -5.45 9.67 18.33
CA LEU A 148 -4.89 8.32 18.26
C LEU A 148 -5.81 7.35 17.53
N SER A 149 -7.14 7.46 17.67
CA SER A 149 -8.08 6.65 16.90
C SER A 149 -7.96 6.92 15.40
N LYS A 150 -7.70 8.17 15.00
CA LYS A 150 -7.46 8.53 13.59
C LYS A 150 -6.12 7.97 13.10
N VAL A 151 -5.06 8.07 13.90
CA VAL A 151 -3.75 7.47 13.60
C VAL A 151 -3.87 5.95 13.39
N ILE A 152 -4.52 5.23 14.33
CA ILE A 152 -4.70 3.78 14.23
C ILE A 152 -5.59 3.41 13.03
N SER A 153 -6.62 4.21 12.74
CA SER A 153 -7.47 3.99 11.58
C SER A 153 -6.68 4.09 10.27
N ALA A 154 -5.84 5.12 10.15
CA ALA A 154 -5.00 5.35 8.97
C ALA A 154 -3.87 4.32 8.81
N LEU A 155 -3.20 3.94 9.92
CA LEU A 155 -1.97 3.16 9.88
C LEU A 155 -2.17 1.65 10.08
N ILE A 156 -3.32 1.22 10.60
CA ILE A 156 -3.61 -0.19 10.89
C ILE A 156 -4.90 -0.64 10.22
N VAL A 157 -6.02 0.06 10.44
CA VAL A 157 -7.33 -0.40 9.94
C VAL A 157 -7.41 -0.34 8.42
N ALA A 158 -7.10 0.81 7.81
CA ALA A 158 -7.14 0.96 6.36
C ALA A 158 -6.15 0.02 5.64
N PRO A 159 -4.88 -0.11 6.08
CA PRO A 159 -3.93 -1.06 5.48
C PRO A 159 -4.36 -2.51 5.62
N LEU A 160 -4.92 -2.91 6.77
CA LEU A 160 -5.42 -4.26 6.96
C LEU A 160 -6.53 -4.60 5.96
N ILE A 161 -7.47 -3.68 5.74
CA ILE A 161 -8.56 -3.87 4.76
C ILE A 161 -7.99 -3.94 3.33
N ALA A 162 -7.04 -3.06 3.00
CA ALA A 162 -6.38 -3.07 1.69
C ALA A 162 -5.57 -4.36 1.46
N VAL A 163 -4.89 -4.89 2.48
CA VAL A 163 -4.18 -6.18 2.42
C VAL A 163 -5.18 -7.31 2.14
N ILE A 164 -6.30 -7.36 2.86
CA ILE A 164 -7.34 -8.35 2.61
C ILE A 164 -7.88 -8.24 1.17
N ALA A 165 -8.18 -7.03 0.70
CA ALA A 165 -8.63 -6.78 -0.67
C ALA A 165 -7.55 -7.18 -1.71
N GLY A 166 -6.28 -6.90 -1.44
CA GLY A 166 -5.14 -7.29 -2.26
C GLY A 166 -5.02 -8.81 -2.36
N ILE A 167 -5.11 -9.53 -1.24
CA ILE A 167 -5.09 -10.99 -1.21
C ILE A 167 -6.28 -11.58 -1.99
N LEU A 168 -7.49 -11.05 -1.79
CA LEU A 168 -8.67 -11.48 -2.55
C LEU A 168 -8.49 -11.26 -4.06
N THR A 169 -7.91 -10.13 -4.45
CA THR A 169 -7.60 -9.81 -5.85
C THR A 169 -6.57 -10.78 -6.42
N MET A 170 -5.50 -11.07 -5.66
CA MET A 170 -4.47 -12.03 -6.06
C MET A 170 -5.06 -13.41 -6.34
N PHE A 171 -5.85 -13.95 -5.41
CA PHE A 171 -6.51 -15.25 -5.60
C PHE A 171 -7.57 -15.21 -6.71
N GLY A 172 -8.31 -14.11 -6.85
CA GLY A 172 -9.24 -13.90 -7.96
C GLY A 172 -8.56 -13.95 -9.32
N PHE A 173 -7.41 -13.28 -9.47
CA PHE A 173 -6.60 -13.32 -10.68
C PHE A 173 -6.09 -14.73 -10.95
N MET A 174 -5.63 -15.43 -9.91
CA MET A 174 -5.15 -16.80 -10.02
C MET A 174 -6.24 -17.78 -10.50
N LEU A 175 -7.49 -17.58 -10.07
CA LEU A 175 -8.65 -18.33 -10.58
C LEU A 175 -8.94 -18.03 -12.05
N ILE A 176 -8.81 -16.76 -12.48
CA ILE A 176 -9.00 -16.36 -13.88
C ILE A 176 -7.98 -17.06 -14.78
N ILE A 177 -6.68 -16.99 -14.46
CA ILE A 177 -5.65 -17.67 -15.26
C ILE A 177 -5.79 -19.20 -15.21
N SER A 178 -6.30 -19.76 -14.10
CA SER A 178 -6.61 -21.19 -14.01
C SER A 178 -7.74 -21.58 -14.96
N ALA A 179 -8.80 -20.77 -15.07
CA ALA A 179 -9.88 -21.01 -16.03
C ALA A 179 -9.37 -20.95 -17.47
N VAL A 180 -8.50 -19.99 -17.78
CA VAL A 180 -7.89 -19.85 -19.11
C VAL A 180 -7.02 -21.07 -19.45
N ALA A 181 -6.21 -21.56 -18.50
CA ALA A 181 -5.41 -22.77 -18.69
C ALA A 181 -6.29 -23.98 -19.00
N LEU A 182 -7.39 -24.19 -18.26
CA LEU A 182 -8.34 -25.28 -18.52
C LEU A 182 -8.97 -25.19 -19.90
N LEU A 183 -9.41 -23.99 -20.32
CA LEU A 183 -10.02 -23.76 -21.62
C LEU A 183 -9.09 -24.08 -22.80
N HIS A 184 -7.78 -24.08 -22.57
CA HIS A 184 -6.74 -24.33 -23.58
C HIS A 184 -5.98 -25.65 -23.32
N GLY A 185 -6.58 -26.57 -22.55
CA GLY A 185 -6.07 -27.93 -22.33
C GLY A 185 -4.88 -28.05 -21.37
N GLY A 186 -4.48 -26.97 -20.70
CA GLY A 186 -3.44 -26.98 -19.67
C GLY A 186 -3.98 -27.38 -18.29
N SER A 187 -3.14 -28.04 -17.48
CA SER A 187 -3.47 -28.32 -16.07
C SER A 187 -3.10 -27.12 -15.20
N PRO A 188 -4.07 -26.46 -14.51
CA PRO A 188 -3.77 -25.33 -13.64
C PRO A 188 -2.88 -25.71 -12.46
N MET A 189 -2.96 -26.95 -12.00
CA MET A 189 -2.14 -27.41 -10.88
C MET A 189 -0.66 -27.40 -11.25
N THR A 190 -0.31 -27.86 -12.45
CA THR A 190 1.09 -27.93 -12.89
C THR A 190 1.61 -26.59 -13.40
N LEU A 191 0.74 -25.79 -14.04
CA LEU A 191 1.15 -24.56 -14.70
C LEU A 191 1.04 -23.32 -13.81
N ILE A 192 0.20 -23.34 -12.76
CA ILE A 192 -0.12 -22.15 -11.96
C ILE A 192 0.07 -22.42 -10.47
N TRP A 193 -0.72 -23.34 -9.89
CA TRP A 193 -0.76 -23.53 -8.43
C TRP A 193 0.50 -24.20 -7.86
N GLY A 194 1.16 -25.06 -8.63
CA GLY A 194 2.40 -25.73 -8.23
C GLY A 194 3.62 -24.80 -8.25
N PRO A 195 3.87 -24.08 -9.36
CA PRO A 195 5.03 -23.19 -9.47
C PRO A 195 4.88 -21.86 -8.71
N ALA A 196 3.66 -21.32 -8.58
CA ALA A 196 3.44 -20.05 -7.89
C ALA A 196 3.46 -20.22 -6.36
N SER A 197 3.79 -19.14 -5.65
CA SER A 197 3.90 -19.10 -4.19
C SER A 197 2.87 -18.16 -3.52
N PRO A 198 1.55 -18.29 -3.79
CA PRO A 198 0.55 -17.33 -3.36
C PRO A 198 0.44 -17.21 -1.82
N LEU A 199 0.66 -18.30 -1.09
CA LEU A 199 0.60 -18.27 0.38
C LEU A 199 1.75 -17.48 0.99
N THR A 200 2.95 -17.60 0.42
CA THR A 200 4.13 -16.81 0.84
C THR A 200 3.91 -15.34 0.56
N LEU A 201 3.37 -15.00 -0.61
CA LEU A 201 3.02 -13.62 -0.97
C LEU A 201 1.94 -13.07 -0.03
N ALA A 202 0.87 -13.83 0.25
CA ALA A 202 -0.19 -13.41 1.17
C ALA A 202 0.34 -13.17 2.59
N ALA A 203 1.19 -14.08 3.10
CA ALA A 203 1.87 -13.91 4.38
C ALA A 203 2.78 -12.67 4.38
N GLY A 204 3.47 -12.40 3.27
CA GLY A 204 4.28 -11.20 3.06
C GLY A 204 3.48 -9.91 3.20
N HIS A 205 2.32 -9.82 2.53
CA HIS A 205 1.44 -8.66 2.62
C HIS A 205 0.94 -8.42 4.06
N LEU A 206 0.65 -9.48 4.82
CA LEU A 206 0.26 -9.38 6.23
C LEU A 206 1.44 -8.93 7.11
N ALA A 207 2.62 -9.52 6.91
CA ALA A 207 3.83 -9.20 7.67
C ALA A 207 4.32 -7.76 7.46
N TRP A 208 3.95 -7.14 6.35
CA TRP A 208 4.31 -5.76 6.03
C TRP A 208 3.53 -4.69 6.82
N ILE A 209 2.36 -5.01 7.39
CA ILE A 209 1.52 -4.04 8.13
C ILE A 209 2.27 -3.29 9.26
N PRO A 210 3.00 -3.94 10.19
CA PRO A 210 3.74 -3.23 11.23
C PRO A 210 4.85 -2.33 10.66
N VAL A 211 5.49 -2.75 9.57
CA VAL A 211 6.49 -1.96 8.86
C VAL A 211 5.84 -0.73 8.24
N TYR A 212 4.71 -0.89 7.55
CA TYR A 212 3.94 0.22 7.01
C TYR A 212 3.56 1.22 8.08
N ALA A 213 3.04 0.77 9.22
CA ALA A 213 2.59 1.64 10.30
C ALA A 213 3.71 2.54 10.82
N LEU A 214 4.90 1.98 11.04
CA LEU A 214 6.07 2.75 11.50
C LEU A 214 6.65 3.61 10.39
N TRP A 215 6.74 3.07 9.18
CA TRP A 215 7.26 3.79 8.03
C TRP A 215 6.38 5.00 7.72
N ALA A 216 5.07 4.84 7.57
CA ALA A 216 4.13 5.90 7.20
C ALA A 216 3.86 6.93 8.31
N LEU A 217 4.34 6.70 9.53
CA LEU A 217 4.13 7.55 10.71
C LEU A 217 4.54 9.03 10.53
N PRO A 218 5.69 9.39 9.91
CA PRO A 218 6.05 10.78 9.59
C PRO A 218 5.02 11.44 8.67
N THR A 219 4.58 10.74 7.62
CA THR A 219 3.57 11.25 6.68
C THR A 219 2.24 11.44 7.38
N ALA A 220 1.71 10.42 8.06
CA ALA A 220 0.44 10.51 8.77
C ALA A 220 0.46 11.60 9.85
N GLY A 221 1.54 11.68 10.63
CA GLY A 221 1.74 12.72 11.64
C GLY A 221 1.79 14.12 11.03
N TRP A 222 2.56 14.31 9.95
CA TRP A 222 2.64 15.58 9.23
C TRP A 222 1.29 16.03 8.68
N LEU A 223 0.57 15.12 8.02
CA LEU A 223 -0.75 15.41 7.45
C LEU A 223 -1.77 15.76 8.54
N LEU A 224 -1.79 15.02 9.66
CA LEU A 224 -2.64 15.33 10.81
C LEU A 224 -2.27 16.66 11.46
N LEU A 225 -0.98 16.99 11.54
CA LEU A 225 -0.51 18.27 12.05
C LEU A 225 -0.99 19.43 11.16
N CYS A 226 -0.83 19.32 9.84
CA CYS A 226 -1.39 20.29 8.89
C CYS A 226 -2.92 20.36 8.96
N SER A 227 -3.59 19.21 9.12
CA SER A 227 -5.04 19.10 9.31
C SER A 227 -5.52 19.86 10.56
N ALA A 228 -4.77 19.79 11.66
CA ALA A 228 -5.08 20.52 12.90
C ALA A 228 -4.72 22.01 12.83
N TRP A 229 -3.64 22.37 12.14
CA TRP A 229 -3.08 23.72 12.13
C TRP A 229 -3.73 24.65 11.09
N ALA A 230 -3.93 24.17 9.86
CA ALA A 230 -4.32 25.04 8.75
C ALA A 230 -5.71 25.65 8.96
N ARG A 231 -5.86 26.96 8.75
CA ARG A 231 -7.17 27.63 8.82
C ARG A 231 -8.04 27.40 7.58
N SER A 232 -7.40 27.24 6.43
CA SER A 232 -8.05 26.90 5.17
C SER A 232 -7.08 26.10 4.29
N LYS A 233 -7.65 25.23 3.45
CA LYS A 233 -6.92 24.46 2.42
C LYS A 233 -5.70 23.69 2.98
N PRO A 234 -5.87 22.73 3.91
CA PRO A 234 -4.75 21.98 4.50
C PRO A 234 -3.83 21.33 3.45
N PHE A 235 -4.38 20.87 2.33
CA PHE A 235 -3.63 20.27 1.23
C PHE A 235 -2.48 21.14 0.74
N LEU A 236 -2.75 22.44 0.52
CA LEU A 236 -1.75 23.36 0.01
C LEU A 236 -0.58 23.49 0.99
N TRP A 237 -0.86 23.63 2.29
CA TRP A 237 0.18 23.72 3.30
C TRP A 237 0.99 22.42 3.44
N ALA A 238 0.31 21.28 3.45
CA ALA A 238 0.93 19.97 3.60
C ALA A 238 1.91 19.66 2.47
N VAL A 239 1.57 20.04 1.23
CA VAL A 239 2.38 19.76 0.04
C VAL A 239 3.40 20.86 -0.25
N MET A 240 2.98 22.12 -0.21
CA MET A 240 3.86 23.24 -0.59
C MET A 240 5.01 23.43 0.38
N LEU A 241 4.80 23.23 1.70
CA LEU A 241 5.85 23.51 2.69
C LEU A 241 7.07 22.58 2.53
N PRO A 242 6.91 21.24 2.41
CA PRO A 242 8.04 20.36 2.10
C PRO A 242 8.67 20.64 0.73
N LEU A 243 7.85 20.93 -0.29
CA LEU A 243 8.37 21.20 -1.65
C LEU A 243 9.19 22.49 -1.71
N PHE A 244 8.70 23.59 -1.14
CA PHE A 244 9.45 24.85 -1.10
C PHE A 244 10.71 24.71 -0.25
N ALA A 245 10.66 23.99 0.87
CA ALA A 245 11.86 23.67 1.63
C ALA A 245 12.90 22.93 0.77
N GLY A 246 12.47 21.92 0.00
CA GLY A 246 13.32 21.20 -0.95
C GLY A 246 13.92 22.09 -2.04
N ILE A 247 13.12 22.98 -2.64
CA ILE A 247 13.57 23.92 -3.67
C ILE A 247 14.61 24.90 -3.10
N ILE A 248 14.38 25.43 -1.90
CA ILE A 248 15.31 26.34 -1.22
C ILE A 248 16.63 25.61 -0.97
N VAL A 249 16.58 24.41 -0.39
CA VAL A 249 17.78 23.60 -0.11
C VAL A 249 18.56 23.26 -1.38
N SER A 250 17.86 22.94 -2.47
CA SER A 250 18.49 22.72 -3.79
C SER A 250 19.18 23.97 -4.33
N SER A 251 18.52 25.13 -4.20
CA SER A 251 19.00 26.40 -4.75
C SER A 251 20.20 26.95 -3.98
N THR A 252 20.20 26.82 -2.65
CA THR A 252 21.24 27.36 -1.78
C THR A 252 22.51 26.51 -1.71
N LYS A 253 22.46 25.26 -2.21
CA LYS A 253 23.57 24.28 -2.14
C LYS A 253 24.16 24.18 -0.73
N MET A 254 23.31 24.24 0.30
CA MET A 254 23.75 24.18 1.71
C MET A 254 24.09 22.75 2.17
N MET A 255 23.50 21.71 1.57
CA MET A 255 23.71 20.31 1.99
C MET A 255 25.17 19.84 2.00
N PRO A 256 26.01 20.19 0.99
CA PRO A 256 27.44 19.85 1.01
C PRO A 256 28.20 20.39 2.23
N LEU A 257 27.75 21.49 2.85
CA LEU A 257 28.37 22.02 4.08
C LEU A 257 28.25 21.05 5.26
N PHE A 258 27.27 20.16 5.22
CA PHE A 258 27.02 19.13 6.23
C PHE A 258 27.47 17.73 5.77
N GLY A 259 28.20 17.63 4.65
CA GLY A 259 28.61 16.34 4.07
C GLY A 259 27.45 15.53 3.48
N LEU A 260 26.31 16.15 3.21
CA LEU A 260 25.10 15.50 2.70
C LEU A 260 24.80 15.94 1.26
N THR A 261 24.06 15.11 0.53
CA THR A 261 23.62 15.45 -0.82
C THR A 261 22.25 16.13 -0.81
N THR A 262 21.98 16.95 -1.82
CA THR A 262 20.62 17.48 -2.04
C THR A 262 19.61 16.34 -2.21
N GLY A 263 20.00 15.25 -2.88
CA GLY A 263 19.17 14.04 -3.03
C GLY A 263 18.76 13.44 -1.70
N TRP A 264 19.66 13.44 -0.71
CA TRP A 264 19.35 12.96 0.65
C TRP A 264 18.19 13.74 1.27
N PHE A 265 18.15 15.08 1.14
CA PHE A 265 17.07 15.91 1.66
C PHE A 265 15.74 15.60 0.96
N TRP A 266 15.75 15.48 -0.36
CA TRP A 266 14.54 15.15 -1.13
C TRP A 266 13.99 13.77 -0.77
N GLN A 267 14.85 12.78 -0.55
CA GLN A 267 14.41 11.44 -0.15
C GLN A 267 13.93 11.48 1.31
N ASN A 268 14.82 11.79 2.25
CA ASN A 268 14.58 11.58 3.67
C ASN A 268 13.71 12.64 4.35
N ILE A 269 13.54 13.81 3.75
CA ILE A 269 12.65 14.87 4.27
C ILE A 269 11.41 14.97 3.39
N VAL A 270 11.54 15.41 2.14
CA VAL A 270 10.37 15.70 1.30
C VAL A 270 9.60 14.42 0.96
N GLY A 271 10.30 13.39 0.48
CA GLY A 271 9.73 12.09 0.14
C GLY A 271 9.16 11.39 1.37
N ARG A 272 9.85 11.43 2.51
CA ARG A 272 9.37 10.86 3.76
C ARG A 272 8.09 11.52 4.28
N LEU A 273 7.94 12.84 4.12
CA LEU A 273 6.75 13.58 4.54
C LEU A 273 5.55 13.40 3.60
N LEU A 274 5.78 13.29 2.29
CA LEU A 274 4.71 13.27 1.29
C LEU A 274 4.35 11.86 0.81
N LEU A 275 5.34 10.99 0.67
CA LEU A 275 5.21 9.67 0.04
C LEU A 275 5.40 8.52 1.02
N GLY A 276 5.73 8.79 2.29
CA GLY A 276 5.96 7.73 3.27
C GLY A 276 4.74 6.84 3.55
N GLY A 277 3.53 7.34 3.31
CA GLY A 277 2.26 6.60 3.37
C GLY A 277 1.91 5.81 2.10
N VAL A 278 2.69 5.90 1.03
CA VAL A 278 2.51 5.08 -0.18
C VAL A 278 3.02 3.66 0.12
N PRO A 279 2.21 2.62 -0.12
CA PRO A 279 2.62 1.23 0.12
C PRO A 279 3.88 0.82 -0.66
N GLY A 280 4.75 0.03 -0.03
CA GLY A 280 5.99 -0.45 -0.63
C GLY A 280 7.12 0.58 -0.74
N MET A 281 6.92 1.84 -0.32
CA MET A 281 7.99 2.85 -0.41
C MET A 281 9.22 2.51 0.43
N ASP A 282 9.10 1.69 1.47
CA ASP A 282 10.24 1.22 2.25
C ASP A 282 11.16 0.30 1.46
N LEU A 283 10.62 -0.45 0.50
CA LEU A 283 11.41 -1.29 -0.40
C LEU A 283 12.39 -0.47 -1.24
N LEU A 284 11.97 0.70 -1.73
CA LEU A 284 12.85 1.58 -2.52
C LEU A 284 14.07 2.05 -1.72
N TYR A 285 13.91 2.26 -0.41
CA TYR A 285 15.01 2.66 0.47
C TYR A 285 15.93 1.48 0.78
N ARG A 286 15.36 0.30 1.04
CA ARG A 286 16.11 -0.95 1.22
C ARG A 286 16.99 -1.28 0.01
N LEU A 287 16.42 -1.23 -1.20
CA LEU A 287 17.13 -1.49 -2.46
C LEU A 287 18.22 -0.44 -2.77
N GLY A 288 18.05 0.77 -2.25
CA GLY A 288 19.06 1.83 -2.32
C GLY A 288 20.25 1.59 -1.38
N ALA A 289 19.97 1.08 -0.17
CA ALA A 289 20.94 0.94 0.91
C ALA A 289 21.75 -0.37 0.91
N ASP A 290 21.17 -1.48 0.45
CA ASP A 290 21.75 -2.81 0.64
C ASP A 290 21.96 -3.57 -0.69
N GLU A 291 23.20 -3.96 -0.97
CA GLU A 291 23.55 -4.79 -2.13
C GLU A 291 22.98 -6.21 -2.02
N ALA A 292 22.79 -6.76 -0.81
CA ALA A 292 22.18 -8.08 -0.64
C ALA A 292 20.70 -8.07 -1.03
N SER A 293 19.98 -6.98 -0.72
CA SER A 293 18.61 -6.77 -1.18
C SER A 293 18.50 -6.62 -2.71
N ARG A 294 19.59 -6.25 -3.42
CA ARG A 294 19.65 -6.29 -4.90
C ARG A 294 19.88 -7.69 -5.46
N ARG A 295 20.51 -8.60 -4.69
CA ARG A 295 20.65 -10.02 -5.07
C ARG A 295 19.35 -10.80 -4.85
N ASP A 296 18.52 -10.38 -3.89
CA ASP A 296 17.17 -10.92 -3.70
C ASP A 296 16.23 -10.64 -4.91
N LEU A 297 16.65 -9.84 -5.90
CA LEU A 297 15.91 -9.60 -7.15
C LEU A 297 15.75 -10.86 -8.01
N ASP A 298 16.54 -11.91 -7.75
CA ASP A 298 16.51 -13.17 -8.50
C ASP A 298 15.17 -13.91 -8.37
N SER A 299 14.35 -13.62 -7.34
CA SER A 299 12.98 -14.12 -7.25
C SER A 299 12.02 -13.09 -6.61
N VAL A 300 10.83 -12.94 -7.18
CA VAL A 300 9.82 -12.01 -6.62
C VAL A 300 9.37 -12.46 -5.23
N VAL A 301 9.30 -13.77 -5.01
CA VAL A 301 8.90 -14.36 -3.73
C VAL A 301 9.88 -14.05 -2.62
N SER A 302 11.20 -14.08 -2.87
CA SER A 302 12.19 -13.71 -1.84
C SER A 302 12.02 -12.26 -1.42
N LEU A 303 11.82 -11.34 -2.38
CA LEU A 303 11.59 -9.92 -2.08
C LEU A 303 10.31 -9.68 -1.30
N MET A 304 9.26 -10.44 -1.58
CA MET A 304 7.94 -10.27 -0.97
C MET A 304 7.69 -11.15 0.26
N SER A 305 8.64 -12.03 0.60
CA SER A 305 8.53 -12.95 1.73
C SER A 305 8.29 -12.22 3.07
N PRO A 306 7.64 -12.87 4.06
CA PRO A 306 7.46 -12.26 5.38
C PRO A 306 8.77 -11.77 6.01
N ALA A 307 9.84 -12.56 5.89
CA ALA A 307 11.15 -12.22 6.43
C ALA A 307 11.76 -10.99 5.75
N SER A 308 11.67 -10.89 4.41
CA SER A 308 12.19 -9.74 3.69
C SER A 308 11.42 -8.47 4.06
N GLN A 309 10.08 -8.52 4.16
CA GLN A 309 9.28 -7.35 4.53
C GLN A 309 9.68 -6.77 5.88
N LEU A 310 9.98 -7.63 6.85
CA LEU A 310 10.41 -7.22 8.19
C LEU A 310 11.84 -6.67 8.26
N LYS A 311 12.68 -6.86 7.22
CA LYS A 311 14.05 -6.31 7.18
C LYS A 311 14.07 -4.79 7.41
N SER A 312 13.01 -4.08 7.01
CA SER A 312 12.88 -2.63 7.24
C SER A 312 12.97 -2.22 8.71
N LEU A 313 12.58 -3.11 9.64
CA LEU A 313 12.65 -2.82 11.09
C LEU A 313 14.09 -2.71 11.61
N ALA A 314 15.06 -3.27 10.91
CA ALA A 314 16.48 -3.13 11.24
C ALA A 314 17.06 -1.77 10.80
N MET A 315 16.35 -1.01 9.97
CA MET A 315 16.84 0.27 9.46
C MET A 315 16.69 1.38 10.51
N PRO A 316 17.79 2.08 10.90
CA PRO A 316 17.70 3.22 11.82
C PRO A 316 16.79 4.34 11.31
N GLU A 317 16.75 4.55 9.99
CA GLU A 317 15.95 5.55 9.31
C GLU A 317 14.45 5.39 9.56
N LEU A 318 13.97 4.14 9.67
CA LEU A 318 12.57 3.84 10.00
C LEU A 318 12.23 4.37 11.39
N TRP A 319 13.08 4.13 12.38
CA TRP A 319 12.86 4.55 13.76
C TRP A 319 13.01 6.05 13.95
N ILE A 320 13.99 6.68 13.29
CA ILE A 320 14.12 8.14 13.27
C ILE A 320 12.84 8.77 12.71
N GLY A 321 12.33 8.23 11.59
CA GLY A 321 11.05 8.62 11.03
C GLY A 321 9.90 8.45 12.04
N ALA A 322 9.79 7.27 12.67
CA ALA A 322 8.73 7.01 13.65
C ALA A 322 8.73 8.01 14.81
N VAL A 323 9.90 8.39 15.33
CA VAL A 323 10.04 9.43 16.37
C VAL A 323 9.56 10.79 15.85
N VAL A 324 9.97 11.20 14.66
CA VAL A 324 9.52 12.46 14.03
C VAL A 324 8.00 12.48 13.84
N GLY A 325 7.42 11.38 13.36
CA GLY A 325 5.97 11.22 13.24
C GLY A 325 5.25 11.32 14.58
N ALA A 326 5.80 10.71 15.63
CA ALA A 326 5.25 10.82 16.99
C ALA A 326 5.26 12.26 17.52
N VAL A 327 6.31 13.03 17.22
CA VAL A 327 6.38 14.47 17.53
C VAL A 327 5.28 15.24 16.79
N PHE A 328 5.05 14.99 15.50
CA PHE A 328 3.97 15.65 14.77
C PHE A 328 2.58 15.30 15.32
N ILE A 329 2.35 14.03 15.67
CA ILE A 329 1.09 13.60 16.31
C ILE A 329 0.91 14.31 17.65
N PHE A 330 1.95 14.40 18.47
CA PHE A 330 1.90 15.13 19.74
C PHE A 330 1.56 16.61 19.53
N LEU A 331 2.17 17.27 18.53
CA LEU A 331 1.85 18.64 18.18
C LEU A 331 0.41 18.80 17.69
N ALA A 332 -0.10 17.85 16.89
CA ALA A 332 -1.50 17.85 16.45
C ALA A 332 -2.48 17.74 17.63
N ILE A 333 -2.18 16.89 18.62
CA ILE A 333 -2.97 16.77 19.87
C ILE A 333 -2.97 18.11 20.62
N ARG A 334 -1.81 18.76 20.77
CA ARG A 334 -1.69 20.06 21.44
C ARG A 334 -2.48 21.15 20.75
N LEU A 335 -2.46 21.20 19.41
CA LEU A 335 -3.23 22.17 18.63
C LEU A 335 -4.74 21.93 18.74
N ARG A 336 -5.18 20.67 18.69
CA ARG A 336 -6.59 20.33 18.85
C ARG A 336 -7.12 20.77 20.22
N LYS A 337 -6.34 20.53 21.28
CA LYS A 337 -6.73 20.93 22.65
C LYS A 337 -7.06 22.43 22.73
N ARG A 338 -6.19 23.28 22.17
CA ARG A 338 -6.35 24.74 22.13
C ARG A 338 -7.51 25.21 21.24
N ALA A 339 -7.86 24.47 20.19
CA ALA A 339 -8.85 24.90 19.20
C ALA A 339 -10.29 24.99 19.73
N GLY A 340 -10.61 24.39 20.88
CA GLY A 340 -11.92 24.50 21.51
C GLY A 340 -11.92 25.28 22.82
N GLU A 341 -10.98 26.21 22.99
CA GLU A 341 -10.95 27.20 24.08
C GLU A 341 -11.45 28.58 23.59
N ILE A 342 -12.07 28.64 22.41
CA ILE A 342 -12.61 29.83 21.74
C ILE A 342 -14.12 29.66 21.57
#